data_AF-A0A931L0X5-F1
#
_entry.id   AF-A0A931L0X5-F1
#
_cell.length_a   1.000
_cell.length_b   1.000
_cell.length_c   1.000
_cell.angle_alpha   90.00
_cell.angle_beta   90.00
_cell.angle_gamma   90.00
#
_symmetry.space_group_name_H-M   'P 1'
#
loop_
_entity.id
_entity.type
_entity.pdbx_description
1 polymer ?
#
loop_
_entity_poly.entity_id
_entity_poly.type
_entity_poly.pdbx_seq_one_letter_code
_entity_poly.pdbx_strand_id
1 'polypeptide(L)'
;MARESSRGPRLDQPLERGITLRPSVDPERVGRLSERIARFLGSWRFIGYMTAFIVAWVTWNVAGPKSLRFDEWQFIGLTLLLSLQASYAAPLILLAQNRQADRDRVQYQEDRARTERLIADTEYLMREIASLRVALGEVATRDYLRSELRDLLDDLDEREARIAQSRKKKGKGAAREPLPDDDADEEPGVGTPASAE
;
A
#
# COMPACT_ATOMS: atom_id res chain seq x y z
N MET A 1 -74.92 -8.40 2.00
CA MET A 1 -74.31 -9.64 1.46
C MET A 1 -72.84 -9.37 1.15
N ALA A 2 -71.93 -9.76 2.04
CA ALA A 2 -70.49 -9.80 1.76
C ALA A 2 -70.02 -11.21 2.09
N ARG A 3 -69.54 -11.96 1.10
CA ARG A 3 -69.02 -13.32 1.27
C ARG A 3 -67.59 -13.23 1.76
N GLU A 4 -67.36 -13.71 2.97
CA GLU A 4 -66.03 -13.92 3.54
C GLU A 4 -65.39 -15.14 2.86
N SER A 5 -64.30 -14.90 2.12
CA SER A 5 -63.57 -15.94 1.42
C SER A 5 -62.46 -16.47 2.32
N SER A 6 -62.76 -17.56 3.02
CA SER A 6 -61.78 -18.33 3.78
C SER A 6 -60.75 -18.94 2.82
N ARG A 7 -59.54 -18.37 2.78
CA ARG A 7 -58.38 -18.96 2.09
C ARG A 7 -57.78 -20.04 2.99
N GLY A 8 -58.01 -21.30 2.62
CA GLY A 8 -57.37 -22.44 3.27
C GLY A 8 -55.84 -22.45 3.07
N PRO A 9 -55.09 -23.16 3.94
CA PRO A 9 -53.64 -23.29 3.83
C PRO A 9 -53.25 -23.92 2.49
N ARG A 10 -52.39 -23.24 1.73
CA ARG A 10 -51.91 -23.71 0.42
C ARG A 10 -51.00 -24.94 0.62
N LEU A 11 -51.38 -26.04 -0.03
CA LEU A 11 -50.72 -27.35 -0.03
C LEU A 11 -49.45 -27.44 -0.91
N ASP A 12 -48.97 -26.31 -1.45
CA ASP A 12 -47.88 -26.25 -2.45
C ASP A 12 -46.48 -26.04 -1.86
N GLN A 13 -46.33 -26.05 -0.54
CA GLN A 13 -45.01 -25.98 0.07
C GLN A 13 -44.61 -27.39 0.53
N PRO A 14 -43.58 -28.02 -0.05
CA PRO A 14 -43.08 -29.27 0.49
C PRO A 14 -42.63 -29.00 1.93
N LEU A 15 -43.29 -29.63 2.91
CA LEU A 15 -42.80 -29.68 4.27
C LEU A 15 -41.51 -30.50 4.26
N GLU A 16 -40.38 -29.82 4.09
CA GLU A 16 -39.06 -30.39 4.37
C GLU A 16 -38.93 -30.57 5.88
N ARG A 17 -39.61 -31.59 6.42
CA ARG A 17 -39.41 -32.04 7.80
C ARG A 17 -38.18 -32.95 7.83
N GLY A 18 -37.04 -32.41 7.41
CA GLY A 18 -35.75 -33.00 7.64
C GLY A 18 -35.42 -32.84 9.12
N ILE A 19 -35.41 -33.93 9.87
CA ILE A 19 -34.75 -33.97 11.18
C ILE A 19 -33.25 -33.79 10.87
N THR A 20 -32.83 -32.54 10.77
CA THR A 20 -31.42 -32.20 10.62
C THR A 20 -30.78 -32.36 11.99
N LEU A 21 -30.32 -33.58 12.28
CA LEU A 21 -29.29 -33.82 13.29
C LEU A 21 -28.00 -33.18 12.81
N ARG A 22 -27.94 -31.85 12.84
CA ARG A 22 -26.68 -31.12 12.85
C ARG A 22 -26.27 -31.03 14.32
N PRO A 23 -25.34 -31.86 14.80
CA PRO A 23 -24.75 -31.61 16.10
C PRO A 23 -24.09 -30.22 16.04
N SER A 24 -24.71 -29.24 16.68
CA SER A 24 -24.17 -27.90 16.85
C SER A 24 -23.02 -27.98 17.86
N VAL A 25 -21.87 -28.48 17.40
CA VAL A 25 -20.65 -28.45 18.20
C VAL A 25 -20.20 -26.99 18.25
N ASP A 26 -20.33 -26.34 19.41
CA ASP A 26 -19.96 -24.93 19.61
C ASP A 26 -18.52 -24.66 19.13
N PRO A 27 -18.35 -23.92 18.03
CA PRO A 27 -17.03 -23.71 17.42
C PRO A 27 -16.06 -22.95 18.33
N GLU A 28 -16.55 -22.06 19.21
CA GLU A 28 -15.71 -21.38 20.21
C GLU A 28 -15.11 -22.31 21.28
N ARG A 29 -15.82 -23.37 21.68
CA ARG A 29 -15.33 -24.29 22.73
C ARG A 29 -14.23 -25.19 22.20
N VAL A 30 -14.45 -25.75 21.01
CA VAL A 30 -13.45 -26.55 20.31
C VAL A 30 -12.26 -25.69 19.90
N GLY A 31 -12.49 -24.44 19.47
CA GLY A 31 -11.43 -23.53 19.08
C GLY A 31 -10.42 -23.23 20.19
N ARG A 32 -10.91 -22.97 21.42
CA ARG A 32 -10.06 -22.76 22.61
C ARG A 32 -9.34 -24.03 23.05
N LEU A 33 -9.99 -25.19 22.95
CA LEU A 33 -9.39 -26.48 23.26
C LEU A 33 -8.25 -26.80 22.30
N SER A 34 -8.46 -26.65 20.99
CA SER A 34 -7.46 -26.91 19.96
C SER A 34 -6.24 -26.00 20.09
N GLU A 35 -6.42 -24.73 20.43
CA GLU A 35 -5.29 -23.81 20.66
C GLU A 35 -4.47 -24.16 21.90
N ARG A 36 -5.10 -24.74 22.92
CA ARG A 36 -4.40 -25.27 24.10
C ARG A 36 -3.65 -26.56 23.76
N ILE A 37 -4.28 -27.46 23.00
CA ILE A 37 -3.67 -28.72 22.55
C ILE A 37 -2.49 -28.44 21.60
N ALA A 38 -2.62 -27.51 20.65
CA ALA A 38 -1.54 -27.17 19.72
C ALA A 38 -0.30 -26.62 20.45
N ARG A 39 -0.50 -25.71 21.42
CA ARG A 39 0.60 -25.21 22.26
C ARG A 39 1.21 -26.29 23.15
N PHE A 40 0.42 -27.27 23.57
CA PHE A 40 0.87 -28.36 24.42
C PHE A 40 1.68 -29.40 23.63
N LEU A 41 1.19 -29.87 22.49
CA LEU A 41 1.86 -30.84 21.61
C LEU A 41 3.14 -30.27 20.98
N GLY A 42 3.20 -28.97 20.69
CA GLY A 42 4.38 -28.31 20.15
C GLY A 42 5.47 -27.98 21.19
N SER A 43 5.23 -28.27 22.48
CA SER A 43 6.18 -27.93 23.55
C SER A 43 7.13 -29.09 23.85
N TRP A 44 8.42 -28.80 24.03
CA TRP A 44 9.43 -29.77 24.49
C TRP A 44 9.05 -30.45 25.82
N ARG A 45 8.22 -29.79 26.63
CA ARG A 45 7.72 -30.33 27.91
C ARG A 45 6.87 -31.59 27.73
N PHE A 46 6.07 -31.67 26.66
CA PHE A 46 5.21 -32.82 26.40
C PHE A 46 6.04 -34.09 26.17
N ILE A 47 7.09 -33.98 25.35
CA ILE A 47 8.03 -35.07 25.09
C ILE A 47 8.66 -35.53 26.40
N GLY A 48 9.14 -34.60 27.23
CA GLY A 48 9.70 -34.92 28.55
C GLY A 48 8.74 -35.68 29.47
N TYR A 49 7.48 -35.25 29.59
CA TYR A 49 6.47 -35.95 30.40
C TYR A 49 6.16 -37.34 29.84
N MET A 50 6.03 -37.50 28.51
CA MET A 50 5.76 -38.79 27.88
C MET A 50 6.91 -39.78 28.09
N THR A 51 8.15 -39.34 27.92
CA THR A 51 9.33 -40.18 28.19
C THR A 51 9.40 -40.57 29.66
N ALA A 52 9.16 -39.63 30.59
CA ALA A 52 9.14 -39.92 32.02
C ALA A 52 8.05 -40.94 32.40
N PHE A 53 6.85 -40.83 31.80
CA PHE A 53 5.77 -41.79 32.01
C PHE A 53 6.15 -43.20 31.55
N ILE A 54 6.71 -43.33 30.34
CA ILE A 54 7.15 -44.63 29.81
C ILE A 54 8.25 -45.23 30.69
N VAL A 55 9.25 -44.43 31.07
CA VAL A 55 10.35 -44.89 31.94
C VAL A 55 9.81 -45.32 33.30
N ALA A 56 8.94 -44.52 33.94
CA ALA A 56 8.34 -44.87 35.22
C ALA A 56 7.53 -46.17 35.14
N TRP A 57 6.77 -46.36 34.06
CA TRP A 57 5.99 -47.59 33.84
C TRP A 57 6.87 -48.82 33.68
N VAL A 58 7.96 -48.70 32.91
CA VAL A 58 8.94 -49.77 32.71
C VAL A 58 9.65 -50.07 34.03
N THR A 59 10.14 -49.06 34.74
CA THR A 59 10.79 -49.23 36.05
C THR A 59 9.87 -49.90 37.07
N TRP A 60 8.59 -49.49 37.12
CA TRP A 60 7.61 -50.10 38.02
C TRP A 60 7.38 -51.58 37.70
N ASN A 61 7.24 -51.95 36.43
CA ASN A 61 7.04 -53.35 36.04
C ASN A 61 8.30 -54.21 36.21
N VAL A 62 9.49 -53.64 36.02
CA VAL A 62 10.77 -54.35 36.20
C VAL A 62 11.10 -54.55 37.69
N ALA A 63 11.03 -53.49 38.50
CA ALA A 63 11.44 -53.50 39.90
C ALA A 63 10.33 -53.87 40.89
N GLY A 64 9.06 -53.92 40.44
CA GLY A 64 7.92 -54.28 41.27
C GLY A 64 7.93 -55.76 41.72
N PRO A 65 7.35 -56.08 42.90
CA PRO A 65 7.19 -57.46 43.37
C PRO A 65 6.41 -58.28 42.33
N LYS A 66 6.80 -59.56 42.11
CA LYS A 66 6.16 -60.44 41.12
C LYS A 66 4.64 -60.54 41.26
N SER A 67 4.10 -60.39 42.47
CA SER A 67 2.66 -60.39 42.77
C SER A 67 1.91 -59.10 42.39
N LEU A 68 2.62 -58.00 42.13
CA LEU A 68 2.08 -56.67 41.79
C LEU A 68 2.51 -56.20 40.40
N ARG A 69 3.11 -57.11 39.61
CA ARG A 69 3.44 -56.84 38.21
C ARG A 69 2.15 -56.77 37.41
N PHE A 70 1.78 -55.55 37.00
CA PHE A 70 0.63 -55.32 36.14
C PHE A 70 0.82 -55.93 34.74
N ASP A 71 2.07 -56.09 34.29
CA ASP A 71 2.43 -56.58 32.96
C ASP A 71 3.44 -57.75 33.05
N GLU A 72 2.94 -58.98 33.23
CA GLU A 72 3.76 -60.20 33.34
C GLU A 72 4.24 -60.73 31.98
N TRP A 73 3.51 -60.39 30.90
CA TRP A 73 3.83 -60.70 29.50
C TRP A 73 4.25 -59.43 28.75
N GLN A 74 5.55 -59.29 28.47
CA GLN A 74 6.16 -58.37 27.48
C GLN A 74 5.46 -57.00 27.28
N PHE A 75 5.11 -56.31 28.37
CA PHE A 75 4.51 -54.96 28.34
C PHE A 75 3.28 -54.83 27.42
N ILE A 76 2.40 -55.85 27.39
CA ILE A 76 1.20 -55.84 26.53
C ILE A 76 0.25 -54.71 26.93
N GLY A 77 0.14 -54.39 28.21
CA GLY A 77 -0.68 -53.29 28.72
C GLY A 77 -0.20 -51.92 28.22
N LEU A 78 1.13 -51.69 28.27
CA LEU A 78 1.73 -50.49 27.69
C LEU A 78 1.44 -50.40 26.18
N THR A 79 1.59 -51.52 25.46
CA THR A 79 1.38 -51.56 24.00
C THR A 79 -0.08 -51.26 23.63
N LEU A 80 -1.04 -51.83 24.38
CA LEU A 80 -2.46 -51.58 24.19
C LEU A 80 -2.80 -50.11 24.45
N LEU A 81 -2.24 -49.53 25.52
CA LEU A 81 -2.45 -48.12 25.87
C LEU A 81 -1.91 -47.18 24.79
N LEU A 82 -0.70 -47.44 24.30
CA LEU A 82 -0.09 -46.66 23.22
C LEU A 82 -0.89 -46.78 21.90
N SER A 83 -1.38 -47.98 21.58
CA SER A 83 -2.21 -48.20 20.38
C SER A 83 -3.54 -47.43 20.47
N LEU A 84 -4.18 -47.46 21.65
CA LEU A 84 -5.38 -46.67 21.91
C LEU A 84 -5.11 -45.16 21.82
N GLN A 85 -3.98 -44.70 22.38
CA GLN A 85 -3.57 -43.31 22.35
C GLN A 85 -3.41 -42.79 20.91
N ALA A 86 -2.78 -43.59 20.03
CA ALA A 86 -2.67 -43.27 18.61
C ALA A 86 -4.04 -43.25 17.92
N SER A 87 -4.92 -44.21 18.22
CA SER A 87 -6.25 -44.31 17.62
C SER A 87 -7.15 -43.12 17.95
N TYR A 88 -7.15 -42.65 19.21
CA TYR A 88 -7.94 -41.49 19.61
C TYR A 88 -7.31 -40.15 19.20
N ALA A 89 -5.99 -40.11 18.93
CA ALA A 89 -5.35 -38.92 18.41
C ALA A 89 -5.84 -38.56 16.99
N ALA A 90 -6.07 -39.55 16.13
CA ALA A 90 -6.52 -39.34 14.75
C ALA A 90 -7.81 -38.48 14.62
N PRO A 91 -8.92 -38.78 15.31
CA PRO A 91 -10.13 -37.95 15.23
C PRO A 91 -9.93 -36.55 15.82
N LEU A 92 -9.14 -36.41 16.90
CA LEU A 92 -8.82 -35.10 17.47
C LEU A 92 -7.99 -34.24 16.49
N ILE A 93 -7.05 -34.85 15.78
CA ILE A 93 -6.25 -34.19 14.76
C ILE A 93 -7.15 -33.77 13.59
N LEU A 94 -8.06 -34.63 13.13
CA LEU A 94 -9.03 -34.30 12.07
C LEU A 94 -9.92 -33.11 12.44
N LEU A 95 -10.40 -33.05 13.68
CA LEU A 95 -11.16 -31.91 14.20
C LEU A 95 -10.33 -30.62 14.25
N ALA A 96 -9.04 -30.72 14.60
CA ALA A 96 -8.14 -29.57 14.58
C ALA A 96 -7.82 -29.08 13.16
N GLN A 97 -7.67 -30.01 12.21
CA GLN A 97 -7.35 -29.72 10.81
C GLN A 97 -8.50 -29.05 10.06
N ASN A 98 -9.75 -29.50 10.23
CA ASN A 98 -10.92 -28.88 9.58
C ASN A 98 -11.01 -27.37 9.87
N ARG A 99 -10.69 -26.96 11.10
CA ARG A 99 -10.70 -25.55 11.46
C ARG A 99 -9.50 -24.76 10.91
N GLN A 100 -8.32 -25.39 10.81
CA GLN A 100 -7.19 -24.75 10.14
C GLN A 100 -7.57 -24.44 8.69
N ALA A 101 -8.14 -25.41 7.99
CA ALA A 101 -8.61 -25.23 6.61
C ALA A 101 -9.67 -24.12 6.48
N ASP A 102 -10.61 -24.00 7.44
CA ASP A 102 -11.61 -22.92 7.42
C ASP A 102 -10.99 -21.52 7.60
N ARG A 103 -10.03 -21.36 8.52
CA ARG A 103 -9.29 -20.09 8.68
C ARG A 103 -8.45 -19.78 7.45
N ASP A 104 -7.74 -20.78 6.94
CA ASP A 104 -6.90 -20.64 5.76
C ASP A 104 -7.74 -20.23 4.55
N ARG A 105 -8.98 -20.73 4.45
CA ARG A 105 -9.95 -20.31 3.43
C ARG A 105 -10.34 -18.85 3.55
N VAL A 106 -10.64 -18.35 4.75
CA VAL A 106 -10.97 -16.93 4.96
C VAL A 106 -9.77 -16.05 4.65
N GLN A 107 -8.59 -16.43 5.14
CA GLN A 107 -7.36 -15.70 4.88
C GLN A 107 -7.03 -15.64 3.39
N TYR A 108 -7.23 -16.75 2.67
CA TYR A 108 -7.06 -16.80 1.22
C TYR A 108 -8.05 -15.88 0.47
N GLN A 109 -9.31 -15.80 0.93
CA GLN A 109 -10.30 -14.89 0.34
C GLN A 109 -9.93 -13.42 0.56
N GLU A 110 -9.49 -13.07 1.77
CA GLU A 110 -9.02 -11.71 2.06
C GLU A 110 -7.79 -11.34 1.24
N ASP A 111 -6.83 -12.26 1.13
CA ASP A 111 -5.60 -12.04 0.36
C ASP A 111 -5.90 -11.84 -1.13
N ARG A 112 -6.84 -12.62 -1.67
CA ARG A 112 -7.34 -12.43 -3.03
C ARG A 112 -7.98 -11.06 -3.23
N ALA A 113 -8.86 -10.64 -2.31
CA ALA A 113 -9.49 -9.32 -2.40
C ALA A 113 -8.48 -8.17 -2.26
N ARG A 114 -7.43 -8.33 -1.43
CA ARG A 114 -6.33 -7.37 -1.34
C ARG A 114 -5.54 -7.32 -2.63
N THR A 115 -5.23 -8.47 -3.23
CA THR A 115 -4.51 -8.56 -4.51
C THR A 115 -5.28 -7.87 -5.63
N GLU A 116 -6.60 -8.08 -5.72
CA GLU A 116 -7.44 -7.40 -6.70
C GLU A 116 -7.41 -5.86 -6.53
N ARG A 117 -7.44 -5.36 -5.28
CA ARG A 117 -7.29 -3.93 -5.00
C ARG A 117 -5.90 -3.40 -5.36
N LEU A 118 -4.85 -4.15 -5.04
CA LEU A 118 -3.47 -3.78 -5.37
C LEU A 118 -3.26 -3.68 -6.88
N ILE A 119 -3.85 -4.59 -7.66
CA ILE A 119 -3.81 -4.54 -9.12
C ILE A 119 -4.54 -3.28 -9.61
N ALA A 120 -5.74 -2.99 -9.10
CA ALA A 120 -6.50 -1.79 -9.48
C ALA A 120 -5.76 -0.49 -9.12
N ASP A 121 -5.17 -0.40 -7.94
CA ASP A 121 -4.37 0.75 -7.51
C ASP A 121 -3.14 0.93 -8.41
N THR A 122 -2.49 -0.18 -8.78
CA THR A 122 -1.35 -0.15 -9.70
C THR A 122 -1.77 0.33 -11.09
N GLU A 123 -2.89 -0.15 -11.62
CA GLU A 123 -3.45 0.31 -12.90
C GLU A 123 -3.79 1.80 -12.87
N TYR A 124 -4.37 2.27 -11.76
CA TYR A 124 -4.68 3.68 -11.55
C TYR A 124 -3.41 4.53 -11.55
N LEU A 125 -2.41 4.16 -10.75
CA LEU A 125 -1.12 4.87 -10.70
C LEU A 125 -0.41 4.88 -12.05
N MET A 126 -0.45 3.77 -12.80
CA MET A 126 0.14 3.71 -14.14
C MET A 126 -0.56 4.66 -15.11
N ARG A 127 -1.89 4.81 -14.99
CA ARG A 127 -2.66 5.76 -15.79
C ARG A 127 -2.35 7.22 -15.42
N GLU A 128 -2.21 7.51 -14.14
CA GLU A 128 -1.80 8.85 -13.66
C GLU A 128 -0.37 9.18 -14.04
N ILE A 129 0.56 8.22 -14.01
CA ILE A 129 1.93 8.43 -14.48
C ILE A 129 1.94 8.68 -15.99
N ALA A 130 1.12 7.98 -16.76
CA ALA A 130 1.00 8.19 -18.19
C ALA A 130 0.42 9.58 -18.53
N SER A 131 -0.63 10.02 -17.82
CA SER A 131 -1.20 11.37 -18.00
C SER A 131 -0.21 12.46 -17.61
N LEU A 132 0.48 12.30 -16.48
CA LEU A 132 1.53 13.21 -16.01
C LEU A 132 2.70 13.28 -17.00
N ARG A 133 3.10 12.16 -17.60
CA ARG A 133 4.14 12.12 -18.63
C ARG A 133 3.74 12.89 -19.89
N VAL A 134 2.49 12.80 -20.33
CA VAL A 134 1.99 13.57 -21.49
C VAL A 134 1.97 15.06 -21.17
N ALA A 135 1.40 15.44 -20.01
CA ALA A 135 1.35 16.84 -19.58
C ALA A 135 2.76 17.47 -19.45
N LEU A 136 3.72 16.73 -18.86
CA LEU A 136 5.11 17.18 -18.79
C LEU A 136 5.79 17.21 -20.17
N GLY A 137 5.45 16.29 -21.07
CA GLY A 137 5.95 16.27 -22.44
C GLY A 137 5.57 17.51 -23.24
N GLU A 138 4.34 18.00 -23.06
CA GLU A 138 3.85 19.22 -23.71
C GLU A 138 4.53 20.49 -23.16
N VAL A 139 4.67 20.61 -21.83
CA VAL A 139 5.27 21.78 -21.18
C VAL A 139 6.79 21.83 -21.34
N ALA A 140 7.46 20.68 -21.41
CA ALA A 140 8.91 20.57 -21.59
C ALA A 140 9.32 20.32 -23.05
N THR A 141 8.51 20.77 -24.02
CA THR A 141 8.92 20.65 -25.43
C THR A 141 10.23 21.42 -25.62
N ARG A 142 11.29 20.73 -26.11
CA ARG A 142 12.63 21.32 -26.30
C ARG A 142 12.57 22.65 -27.03
N ASP A 143 11.67 22.78 -28.00
CA ASP A 143 11.52 23.99 -28.80
C ASP A 143 10.85 25.13 -28.03
N TYR A 144 9.92 24.86 -27.12
CA TYR A 144 9.34 25.86 -26.21
C TYR A 144 10.37 26.33 -25.16
N LEU A 145 11.08 25.38 -24.54
CA LEU A 145 12.14 25.74 -23.60
C LEU A 145 13.26 26.52 -24.29
N ARG A 146 13.53 26.19 -25.56
CA ARG A 146 14.52 26.89 -26.39
C ARG A 146 14.03 28.25 -26.85
N SER A 147 12.74 28.44 -27.17
CA SER A 147 12.19 29.75 -27.50
C SER A 147 12.18 30.65 -26.27
N GLU A 148 11.74 30.14 -25.12
CA GLU A 148 11.71 30.93 -23.88
C GLU A 148 13.12 31.35 -23.44
N LEU A 149 14.10 30.44 -23.51
CA LEU A 149 15.50 30.79 -23.27
C LEU A 149 16.02 31.84 -24.25
N ARG A 150 15.55 31.84 -25.50
CA ARG A 150 15.98 32.75 -26.56
C ARG A 150 15.34 34.12 -26.40
N ASP A 151 14.05 34.17 -26.10
CA ASP A 151 13.32 35.41 -25.78
C ASP A 151 13.92 36.08 -24.53
N LEU A 152 14.27 35.30 -23.50
CA LEU A 152 14.97 35.81 -22.32
C LEU A 152 16.38 36.34 -22.66
N LEU A 153 17.12 35.68 -23.55
CA LEU A 153 18.42 36.15 -24.04
C LEU A 153 18.29 37.47 -24.83
N ASP A 154 17.32 37.53 -25.74
CA ASP A 154 17.08 38.72 -26.57
C ASP A 154 16.67 39.92 -25.70
N ASP A 155 15.81 39.73 -24.68
CA ASP A 155 15.46 40.82 -23.74
C ASP A 155 16.68 41.34 -22.96
N LEU A 156 17.62 40.45 -22.60
CA LEU A 156 18.88 40.87 -21.95
C LEU A 156 19.79 41.67 -22.89
N ASP A 157 19.97 41.22 -24.13
CA ASP A 157 20.76 41.93 -25.15
C ASP A 157 20.16 43.31 -25.45
N GLU A 158 18.84 43.40 -25.52
CA GLU A 158 18.12 44.64 -25.79
C GLU A 158 18.24 45.64 -24.63
N ARG A 159 18.23 45.15 -23.38
CA ARG A 159 18.55 45.95 -22.19
C ARG A 159 19.99 46.46 -22.24
N GLU A 160 20.95 45.62 -22.63
CA GLU A 160 22.34 46.01 -22.76
C GLU A 160 22.53 47.09 -23.83
N ALA A 161 21.86 46.96 -24.97
CA ALA A 161 21.85 47.96 -26.04
C ALA A 161 21.22 49.28 -25.58
N ARG A 162 20.09 49.24 -24.85
CA ARG A 162 19.47 50.43 -24.23
C ARG A 162 20.43 51.14 -23.27
N ILE A 163 21.13 50.37 -22.44
CA ILE A 163 22.17 50.89 -21.53
C ILE A 163 23.31 51.52 -22.34
N ALA A 164 23.80 50.88 -23.40
CA ALA A 164 24.85 51.41 -24.26
C ALA A 164 24.43 52.70 -24.99
N GLN A 165 23.20 52.79 -25.49
CA GLN A 165 22.67 54.01 -26.11
C GLN A 165 22.52 55.14 -25.11
N SER A 166 22.05 54.85 -23.88
CA SER A 166 21.94 55.86 -22.83
C SER A 166 23.31 56.47 -22.49
N ARG A 167 24.38 55.65 -22.48
CA ARG A 167 25.77 56.11 -22.36
C ARG A 167 26.20 56.99 -23.54
N LYS A 168 25.91 56.60 -24.78
CA LYS A 168 26.26 57.38 -25.99
C LYS A 168 25.55 58.74 -26.04
N LYS A 169 24.27 58.80 -25.67
CA LYS A 169 23.49 60.04 -25.65
C LYS A 169 24.04 61.04 -24.62
N LYS A 170 24.46 60.53 -23.45
CA LYS A 170 25.16 61.33 -22.42
C LYS A 170 26.48 61.91 -22.94
N GLY A 171 27.25 61.14 -23.71
CA GLY A 171 28.51 61.62 -24.30
C GLY A 171 28.35 62.66 -25.42
N LYS A 172 27.26 62.59 -26.20
CA LYS A 172 27.02 63.53 -27.33
C LYS A 172 26.41 64.86 -26.90
N GLY A 173 25.69 64.88 -25.77
CA GLY A 173 25.15 66.11 -25.16
C GLY A 173 26.23 67.06 -24.65
N ALA A 174 27.40 66.54 -24.25
CA ALA A 174 28.53 67.37 -23.79
C ALA A 174 29.29 68.10 -24.92
N ALA A 175 29.00 67.79 -26.20
CA ALA A 175 29.78 68.28 -27.36
C ALA A 175 29.06 69.34 -28.22
N ARG A 176 27.90 69.87 -27.78
CA ARG A 176 27.00 70.71 -28.61
C ARG A 176 26.59 72.05 -27.97
N GLU A 177 27.45 72.66 -27.18
CA GLU A 177 27.21 74.00 -26.63
C GLU A 177 28.05 75.03 -27.43
N PRO A 178 27.46 75.91 -28.27
CA PRO A 178 28.16 77.07 -28.82
C PRO A 178 27.95 78.29 -27.92
N LEU A 179 29.04 79.03 -27.72
CA LEU A 179 29.18 80.27 -26.96
C LEU A 179 28.25 81.38 -27.53
N PRO A 180 27.67 82.29 -26.71
CA PRO A 180 26.74 83.29 -27.22
C PRO A 180 27.47 84.50 -27.84
N ASP A 181 26.93 84.96 -28.98
CA ASP A 181 27.36 86.17 -29.68
C ASP A 181 26.89 87.43 -28.93
N ASP A 182 27.78 88.41 -28.81
CA ASP A 182 27.63 89.68 -28.10
C ASP A 182 27.17 90.76 -29.10
N ASP A 183 26.03 91.40 -28.81
CA ASP A 183 25.49 92.53 -29.56
C ASP A 183 26.30 93.81 -29.26
N ALA A 184 26.63 94.61 -30.28
CA ALA A 184 27.02 96.00 -30.09
C ALA A 184 26.57 96.88 -31.26
N ASP A 185 25.78 97.89 -30.89
CA ASP A 185 25.18 98.97 -31.66
C ASP A 185 26.20 99.89 -32.36
N GLU A 186 25.80 100.56 -33.46
CA GLU A 186 25.66 102.04 -33.60
C GLU A 186 25.54 102.49 -35.09
N GLU A 187 24.46 103.22 -35.40
CA GLU A 187 24.22 104.00 -36.64
C GLU A 187 24.86 105.43 -36.56
N PRO A 188 24.71 106.34 -37.55
CA PRO A 188 25.18 106.32 -38.94
C PRO A 188 25.93 107.64 -39.32
N GLY A 189 26.66 107.71 -40.44
CA GLY A 189 27.34 108.96 -40.83
C GLY A 189 27.91 109.05 -42.24
N VAL A 190 27.09 109.60 -43.15
CA VAL A 190 27.38 110.49 -44.30
C VAL A 190 28.84 110.61 -44.81
N GLY A 191 29.01 110.43 -46.13
CA GLY A 191 29.98 111.24 -46.90
C GLY A 191 30.85 110.51 -47.94
N THR A 192 30.34 110.39 -49.17
CA THR A 192 31.10 110.44 -50.44
C THR A 192 31.90 111.78 -50.52
N PRO A 193 32.86 112.04 -51.45
CA PRO A 193 33.51 111.24 -52.50
C PRO A 193 35.06 111.39 -52.55
N ALA A 194 35.72 110.61 -53.41
CA ALA A 194 36.79 111.01 -54.34
C ALA A 194 37.47 109.74 -54.89
N SER A 195 37.43 109.46 -56.19
CA SER A 195 38.31 110.00 -57.24
C SER A 195 39.74 109.46 -57.19
N ALA A 196 40.25 109.20 -58.41
CA ALA A 196 41.63 108.82 -58.78
C ALA A 196 41.97 107.35 -58.47
N GLU A 197 42.56 106.57 -59.37
CA GLU A 197 43.19 106.79 -60.67
C GLU A 197 43.28 105.44 -61.39
#